data_AF-A0A959UUS8-F1
#
_entry.id   AF-A0A959UUS8-F1
#
_cell.length_a   1.000
_cell.length_b   1.000
_cell.length_c   1.000
_cell.angle_alpha   90.00
_cell.angle_beta   90.00
_cell.angle_gamma   90.00
#
_symmetry.space_group_name_H-M   'P 1'
#
loop_
_entity.id
_entity.type
_entity.pdbx_description
1 polymer ?
#
loop_
_entity_poly.entity_id
_entity_poly.type
_entity_poly.pdbx_seq_one_letter_code
_entity_poly.pdbx_strand_id
1 'polypeptide(L)'
;SLKYMKEAVDLCSDCTDRVKYLLKAGQVASAAGAHGQSRSFANQVLQVEPSNGEALILIGNAIAASASGCAEPEVWGPNWLAYDYYQRAKSLDPGVADKASERMAACAARFPEQAKAFFHQLSEGQSFQVTCGGWNESTTVRVRK
;
A
#
# COMPACT_ATOMS: atom_id res chain seq x y z
N SER A 1 5.91 -22.07 2.49
CA SER A 1 4.70 -21.76 1.70
C SER A 1 3.78 -20.88 2.54
N LEU A 2 2.83 -20.17 1.91
CA LEU A 2 1.86 -19.32 2.61
C LEU A 2 0.97 -20.10 3.60
N LYS A 3 0.73 -21.39 3.32
CA LYS A 3 0.00 -22.32 4.19
C LYS A 3 0.66 -22.42 5.58
N TYR A 4 1.95 -22.70 5.63
CA TYR A 4 2.67 -22.83 6.92
C TYR A 4 2.70 -21.52 7.72
N MET A 5 2.66 -20.36 7.06
CA MET A 5 2.61 -19.07 7.75
C MET A 5 1.24 -18.81 8.38
N LYS A 6 0.15 -19.23 7.74
CA LYS A 6 -1.20 -19.18 8.32
C LYS A 6 -1.31 -20.07 9.55
N GLU A 7 -0.86 -21.32 9.42
CA GLU A 7 -0.83 -22.26 10.55
C GLU A 7 0.00 -21.71 11.72
N ALA A 8 1.15 -21.09 11.43
CA ALA A 8 1.96 -20.44 12.47
C ALA A 8 1.22 -19.26 13.14
N VAL A 9 0.49 -18.43 12.39
CA VAL A 9 -0.32 -17.35 12.96
C VAL A 9 -1.46 -17.89 13.83
N ASP A 10 -2.10 -18.98 13.42
CA ASP A 10 -3.22 -19.59 14.14
C ASP A 10 -2.76 -20.26 15.45
N LEU A 11 -1.61 -20.95 15.41
CA LEU A 11 -0.99 -21.57 16.59
C LEU A 11 -0.43 -20.55 17.59
N CYS A 12 -0.24 -19.31 17.16
CA CYS A 12 0.37 -18.23 17.93
C CYS A 12 -0.67 -17.12 18.19
N SER A 13 -1.86 -17.51 18.66
CA SER A 13 -2.97 -16.59 19.00
C SER A 13 -2.55 -15.51 20.00
N ASP A 14 -1.80 -15.90 21.04
CA ASP A 14 -1.48 -15.06 22.20
C ASP A 14 0.02 -14.96 22.49
N CYS A 15 0.85 -15.30 21.51
CA CYS A 15 2.30 -15.28 21.68
C CYS A 15 2.87 -13.89 21.39
N THR A 16 4.01 -13.59 22.02
CA THR A 16 4.75 -12.33 21.82
C THR A 16 5.24 -12.14 20.37
N ASP A 17 5.45 -13.24 19.64
CA ASP A 17 5.94 -13.22 18.26
C ASP A 17 4.84 -13.12 17.19
N ARG A 18 3.56 -12.95 17.58
CA ARG A 18 2.44 -12.95 16.64
C ARG A 18 2.60 -11.92 15.53
N VAL A 19 3.01 -10.70 15.88
CA VAL A 19 3.28 -9.62 14.92
C VAL A 19 4.34 -10.03 13.90
N LYS A 20 5.42 -10.68 14.34
CA LYS A 20 6.50 -11.15 13.47
C LYS A 20 6.00 -12.19 12.48
N TYR A 21 5.16 -13.14 12.92
CA TYR A 21 4.58 -14.15 12.02
C TYR A 21 3.59 -13.53 11.03
N LEU A 22 2.73 -12.61 11.48
CA LEU A 22 1.82 -11.88 10.60
C LEU A 22 2.56 -11.08 9.53
N LEU A 23 3.61 -10.34 9.91
CA LEU A 23 4.46 -9.62 8.96
C LEU A 23 5.10 -10.57 7.95
N LYS A 24 5.66 -11.70 8.40
CA LYS A 24 6.28 -12.66 7.50
C LYS A 24 5.27 -13.29 6.55
N ALA A 25 4.07 -13.62 7.03
CA ALA A 25 2.96 -14.11 6.22
C ALA A 25 2.57 -13.09 5.14
N GLY A 26 2.45 -11.80 5.53
CA GLY A 26 2.16 -10.70 4.62
C GLY A 26 3.23 -10.54 3.53
N GLN A 27 4.51 -10.56 3.90
CA GLN A 27 5.64 -10.49 2.96
C GLN A 27 5.64 -11.66 1.96
N VAL A 28 5.41 -12.89 2.45
CA VAL A 28 5.34 -14.08 1.58
C VAL A 28 4.13 -14.00 0.65
N ALA A 29 2.97 -13.54 1.14
CA ALA A 29 1.77 -13.34 0.31
C ALA A 29 2.02 -12.27 -0.76
N SER A 30 2.64 -11.14 -0.40
CA SER A 30 2.97 -10.06 -1.33
C SER A 30 3.90 -10.55 -2.45
N ALA A 31 4.98 -11.26 -2.08
CA ALA A 31 5.93 -11.83 -3.04
C ALA A 31 5.28 -12.87 -3.98
N ALA A 32 4.23 -13.56 -3.52
CA ALA A 32 3.46 -14.51 -4.31
C ALA A 32 2.33 -13.87 -5.16
N GLY A 33 2.21 -12.54 -5.17
CA GLY A 33 1.12 -11.82 -5.86
C GLY A 33 -0.25 -11.94 -5.17
N ALA A 34 -0.31 -12.54 -3.98
CA ALA A 34 -1.54 -12.69 -3.19
C ALA A 34 -1.85 -11.41 -2.40
N HIS A 35 -2.01 -10.28 -3.10
CA HIS A 35 -2.11 -8.94 -2.52
C HIS A 35 -3.26 -8.78 -1.53
N GLY A 36 -4.42 -9.39 -1.77
CA GLY A 36 -5.54 -9.38 -0.81
C GLY A 36 -5.20 -10.05 0.52
N GLN A 37 -4.44 -11.16 0.48
CA GLN A 37 -3.98 -11.83 1.70
C GLN A 37 -2.88 -11.03 2.39
N SER A 38 -1.95 -10.46 1.62
CA SER A 38 -0.92 -9.53 2.15
C SER A 38 -1.56 -8.38 2.93
N ARG A 39 -2.58 -7.73 2.35
CA ARG A 39 -3.34 -6.65 3.00
C ARG A 39 -4.01 -7.13 4.29
N SER A 40 -4.62 -8.31 4.28
CA SER A 40 -5.28 -8.87 5.47
C SER A 40 -4.31 -9.07 6.63
N PHE A 41 -3.12 -9.65 6.39
CA PHE A 41 -2.10 -9.80 7.44
C PHE A 41 -1.55 -8.46 7.90
N ALA A 42 -1.28 -7.53 6.98
CA ALA A 42 -0.81 -6.20 7.33
C ALA A 42 -1.82 -5.43 8.20
N ASN A 43 -3.12 -5.53 7.90
CA ASN A 43 -4.16 -4.93 8.74
C ASN A 43 -4.19 -5.52 10.15
N GLN A 44 -3.99 -6.82 10.31
CA GLN A 44 -3.89 -7.45 11.64
C GLN A 44 -2.66 -6.94 12.42
N VAL A 45 -1.53 -6.71 11.74
CA VAL A 45 -0.37 -6.07 12.37
C VAL A 45 -0.72 -4.66 12.83
N LEU A 46 -1.36 -3.85 11.98
CA LEU A 46 -1.71 -2.47 12.31
C LEU A 46 -2.77 -2.34 13.42
N GLN A 47 -3.54 -3.39 13.72
CA GLN A 47 -4.43 -3.41 14.89
C GLN A 47 -3.63 -3.46 16.21
N VAL A 48 -2.43 -4.04 16.19
CA VAL A 48 -1.55 -4.17 17.38
C VAL A 48 -0.49 -3.08 17.39
N GLU A 49 0.11 -2.79 16.23
CA GLU A 49 1.18 -1.80 16.04
C GLU A 49 0.80 -0.82 14.92
N PRO A 50 -0.01 0.22 15.21
CA PRO A 50 -0.53 1.15 14.20
C PRO A 50 0.55 1.98 13.46
N SER A 51 1.77 2.01 13.99
CA SER A 51 2.94 2.69 13.42
C SER A 51 3.87 1.75 12.65
N ASN A 52 3.54 0.47 12.50
CA ASN A 52 4.43 -0.51 11.85
C ASN A 52 4.64 -0.17 10.36
N GLY A 53 5.86 0.24 9.99
CA GLY A 53 6.18 0.71 8.65
C GLY A 53 6.13 -0.39 7.59
N GLU A 54 6.58 -1.60 7.91
CA GLU A 54 6.52 -2.74 6.99
C GLU A 54 5.08 -3.11 6.65
N ALA A 55 4.16 -3.11 7.62
CA ALA A 55 2.75 -3.37 7.38
C ALA A 55 2.13 -2.31 6.46
N LEU A 56 2.42 -1.02 6.68
CA LEU A 56 1.98 0.06 5.79
C LEU A 56 2.53 -0.11 4.37
N ILE A 57 3.80 -0.51 4.22
CA ILE A 57 4.41 -0.81 2.91
C ILE A 57 3.71 -1.99 2.23
N LEU A 58 3.34 -3.04 2.96
CA LEU A 58 2.60 -4.18 2.40
C LEU A 58 1.22 -3.77 1.86
N ILE A 59 0.52 -2.86 2.53
CA ILE A 59 -0.74 -2.31 2.04
C ILE A 59 -0.50 -1.44 0.80
N GLY A 60 0.49 -0.54 0.84
CA GLY A 60 0.89 0.26 -0.32
C GLY A 60 1.22 -0.59 -1.54
N ASN A 61 1.92 -1.71 -1.37
CA ASN A 61 2.23 -2.65 -2.47
C ASN A 61 0.97 -3.28 -3.06
N ALA A 62 0.01 -3.65 -2.20
CA ALA A 62 -1.27 -4.20 -2.65
C ALA A 62 -2.10 -3.17 -3.44
N ILE A 63 -2.08 -1.89 -3.01
CA ILE A 63 -2.73 -0.79 -3.73
C ILE A 63 -2.04 -0.56 -5.08
N ALA A 64 -0.72 -0.44 -5.11
CA ALA A 64 0.02 -0.20 -6.35
C ALA A 64 -0.21 -1.31 -7.39
N ALA A 65 -0.29 -2.57 -6.94
CA ALA A 65 -0.57 -3.70 -7.83
C ALA A 65 -1.97 -3.63 -8.46
N SER A 66 -2.97 -3.08 -7.76
CA SER A 66 -4.33 -3.00 -8.29
C SER A 66 -4.49 -1.99 -9.44
N ALA A 67 -3.51 -1.09 -9.65
CA ALA A 67 -3.51 -0.15 -10.77
C ALA A 67 -3.58 -0.85 -12.14
N SER A 68 -3.03 -2.06 -12.27
CA SER A 68 -3.02 -2.83 -13.52
C SER A 68 -4.42 -3.17 -14.06
N GLY A 69 -5.45 -3.16 -13.22
CA GLY A 69 -6.85 -3.37 -13.61
C GLY A 69 -7.65 -2.10 -13.86
N CYS A 70 -7.00 -0.93 -13.87
CA CYS A 70 -7.65 0.37 -13.96
C CYS A 70 -7.40 1.03 -15.32
N ALA A 71 -8.39 1.78 -15.82
CA ALA A 71 -8.25 2.65 -16.99
C ALA A 71 -7.99 4.10 -16.55
N GLU A 72 -7.63 4.97 -17.50
CA GLU A 72 -7.53 6.40 -17.23
C GLU A 72 -8.92 7.05 -17.12
N PRO A 73 -9.13 7.96 -16.15
CA PRO A 73 -8.12 8.52 -15.23
C PRO A 73 -7.90 7.73 -13.93
N GLU A 74 -8.71 6.72 -13.63
CA GLU A 74 -8.73 6.03 -12.33
C GLU A 74 -7.43 5.30 -11.99
N VAL A 75 -6.64 4.92 -13.00
CA VAL A 75 -5.33 4.25 -12.84
C VAL A 75 -4.32 5.09 -12.04
N TRP A 76 -4.46 6.41 -12.00
CA TRP A 76 -3.60 7.27 -11.19
C TRP A 76 -3.95 7.20 -9.71
N GLY A 77 -5.21 6.93 -9.37
CA GLY A 77 -5.72 6.83 -8.00
C GLY A 77 -4.93 5.87 -7.11
N PRO A 78 -4.80 4.58 -7.48
CA PRO A 78 -4.00 3.64 -6.71
C PRO A 78 -2.53 4.04 -6.57
N ASN A 79 -1.94 4.73 -7.55
CA ASN A 79 -0.56 5.22 -7.43
C ASN A 79 -0.44 6.34 -6.39
N TRP A 80 -1.40 7.27 -6.32
CA TRP A 80 -1.46 8.31 -5.29
C TRP A 80 -1.71 7.73 -3.90
N LEU A 81 -2.67 6.81 -3.78
CA LEU A 81 -2.99 6.19 -2.50
C LEU A 81 -1.84 5.32 -1.98
N ALA A 82 -1.18 4.55 -2.86
CA ALA A 82 0.02 3.81 -2.47
C ALA A 82 1.14 4.75 -1.99
N TYR A 83 1.34 5.89 -2.67
CA TYR A 83 2.28 6.93 -2.23
C TYR A 83 1.97 7.43 -0.81
N ASP A 84 0.70 7.67 -0.48
CA ASP A 84 0.28 8.10 0.87
C ASP A 84 0.67 7.08 1.94
N TYR A 85 0.46 5.78 1.67
CA TYR A 85 0.82 4.71 2.58
C TYR A 85 2.33 4.62 2.79
N TYR A 86 3.13 4.76 1.74
CA TYR A 86 4.59 4.78 1.86
C TYR A 86 5.09 6.03 2.59
N GLN A 87 4.48 7.19 2.32
CA GLN A 87 4.80 8.44 3.04
C GLN A 87 4.52 8.29 4.54
N ARG A 88 3.36 7.70 4.90
CA ARG A 88 3.02 7.40 6.28
C ARG A 88 4.01 6.40 6.90
N ALA A 89 4.39 5.35 6.18
CA ALA A 89 5.38 4.38 6.65
C ALA A 89 6.73 5.05 6.98
N LYS A 90 7.24 5.88 6.05
CA LYS A 90 8.46 6.67 6.24
C LYS A 90 8.37 7.59 7.46
N SER A 91 7.20 8.20 7.70
CA SER A 91 7.00 9.14 8.79
C SER A 91 6.89 8.48 10.15
N LEU A 92 6.28 7.28 10.24
CA LEU A 92 6.01 6.60 11.50
C LEU A 92 7.12 5.63 11.90
N ASP A 93 7.90 5.15 10.93
CA ASP A 93 8.96 4.16 11.14
C ASP A 93 10.20 4.53 10.31
N PRO A 94 11.18 5.22 10.92
CA PRO A 94 12.44 5.58 10.27
C PRO A 94 13.24 4.36 9.77
N GLY A 95 13.02 3.16 10.35
CA GLY A 95 13.71 1.93 9.96
C GLY A 95 13.35 1.46 8.55
N VAL A 96 12.22 1.91 8.01
CA VAL A 96 11.79 1.60 6.64
C VAL A 96 11.90 2.80 5.69
N ALA A 97 12.50 3.91 6.11
CA ALA A 97 12.48 5.18 5.37
C ALA A 97 13.04 5.08 3.95
N ASP A 98 14.15 4.35 3.77
CA ASP A 98 14.78 4.17 2.45
C ASP A 98 13.89 3.36 1.52
N LYS A 99 13.40 2.21 2.02
CA LYS A 99 12.47 1.35 1.29
C LYS A 99 11.19 2.09 0.90
N ALA A 100 10.61 2.84 1.84
CA ALA A 100 9.43 3.66 1.59
C ALA A 100 9.72 4.75 0.54
N SER A 101 10.87 5.42 0.62
CA SER A 101 11.27 6.46 -0.34
C SER A 101 11.43 5.92 -1.77
N GLU A 102 12.03 4.73 -1.92
CA GLU A 102 12.13 4.04 -3.21
C GLU A 102 10.74 3.77 -3.81
N ARG A 103 9.81 3.27 -2.99
CA ARG A 103 8.43 2.98 -3.41
C ARG A 103 7.65 4.24 -3.76
N MET A 104 7.82 5.31 -2.98
CA MET A 104 7.26 6.64 -3.28
C MET A 104 7.74 7.15 -4.64
N ALA A 105 9.04 7.06 -4.92
CA ALA A 105 9.59 7.46 -6.21
C ALA A 105 9.01 6.65 -7.37
N ALA A 106 8.85 5.33 -7.20
CA ALA A 106 8.23 4.46 -8.20
C ALA A 106 6.75 4.82 -8.47
N CYS A 107 6.00 5.22 -7.44
CA CYS A 107 4.63 5.75 -7.62
C CYS A 107 4.64 7.10 -8.33
N ALA A 108 5.51 8.03 -7.92
CA ALA A 108 5.60 9.37 -8.50
C ALA A 108 5.95 9.33 -9.99
N ALA A 109 6.78 8.38 -10.42
CA ALA A 109 7.08 8.15 -11.83
C ALA A 109 5.83 7.78 -12.66
N ARG A 110 4.75 7.28 -12.04
CA ARG A 110 3.48 6.92 -12.71
C ARG A 110 2.40 7.98 -12.58
N PHE A 111 2.68 9.11 -11.92
CA PHE A 111 1.74 10.22 -11.86
C PHE A 111 1.53 10.83 -13.25
N PRO A 112 0.32 11.34 -13.54
CA PRO A 112 0.04 12.00 -14.80
C PRO A 112 0.81 13.31 -14.92
N GLU A 113 1.10 13.72 -16.15
CA GLU A 113 1.50 15.09 -16.43
C GLU A 113 0.37 16.07 -16.10
N GLN A 114 0.72 17.30 -15.72
CA GLN A 114 -0.26 18.30 -15.31
C GLN A 114 -1.32 18.57 -16.38
N ALA A 115 -0.92 18.70 -17.65
CA ALA A 115 -1.85 18.90 -18.77
C ALA A 115 -2.84 17.73 -18.92
N LYS A 116 -2.36 16.50 -18.71
CA LYS A 116 -3.18 15.29 -18.79
C LYS A 116 -4.18 15.19 -17.64
N ALA A 117 -3.73 15.47 -16.41
CA ALA A 117 -4.62 15.54 -15.26
C ALA A 117 -5.71 16.61 -15.46
N PHE A 118 -5.33 17.79 -15.96
CA PHE A 118 -6.25 18.90 -16.25
C PHE A 118 -7.28 18.54 -17.33
N PHE A 119 -6.90 17.81 -18.38
CA PHE A 119 -7.84 17.32 -19.40
C PHE A 119 -8.95 16.45 -18.79
N HIS A 120 -8.63 15.68 -17.76
CA HIS A 120 -9.59 14.90 -16.98
C HIS A 120 -10.24 15.68 -15.82
N GLN A 121 -10.11 17.01 -15.80
CA GLN A 121 -10.67 17.90 -14.77
C GLN A 121 -10.14 17.60 -13.35
N LEU A 122 -8.92 17.08 -13.26
CA LEU A 122 -8.22 16.84 -12.00
C LEU A 122 -7.17 17.93 -11.78
N SER A 123 -7.26 18.60 -10.63
CA SER A 123 -6.29 19.64 -10.22
C SER A 123 -5.36 19.10 -9.14
N GLU A 124 -4.07 19.46 -9.20
CA GLU A 124 -3.12 19.11 -8.13
C GLU A 124 -3.62 19.63 -6.76
N GLY A 125 -3.53 18.79 -5.73
CA GLY A 125 -4.04 19.11 -4.38
C GLY A 125 -5.52 18.81 -4.16
N GLN A 126 -6.28 18.50 -5.22
CA GLN A 126 -7.67 18.08 -5.11
C GLN A 126 -7.79 16.71 -4.41
N SER A 127 -8.86 16.52 -3.64
CA SER A 127 -9.23 15.19 -3.12
C SER A 127 -9.73 14.27 -4.24
N PHE A 128 -9.29 13.03 -4.25
CA PHE A 128 -9.71 12.00 -5.21
C PHE A 128 -10.12 10.72 -4.48
N GLN A 129 -11.31 10.20 -4.78
CA GLN A 129 -11.76 8.93 -4.21
C GLN A 129 -11.26 7.76 -5.06
N VAL A 130 -10.44 6.89 -4.47
CA VAL A 130 -9.95 5.69 -5.15
C VAL A 130 -10.95 4.57 -4.96
N THR A 131 -11.67 4.26 -6.04
CA THR A 131 -12.65 3.14 -6.11
C THR A 131 -12.14 1.97 -6.96
N CYS A 132 -11.20 2.21 -7.88
CA CYS A 132 -10.64 1.16 -8.71
C CYS A 132 -9.81 0.16 -7.88
N GLY A 133 -9.85 -1.11 -8.24
CA GLY A 133 -9.11 -2.18 -7.55
C GLY A 133 -9.73 -2.61 -6.22
N GLY A 134 -11.00 -2.23 -5.95
CA GLY A 134 -11.71 -2.61 -4.72
C GLY A 134 -11.29 -1.80 -3.48
N TRP A 135 -10.65 -0.65 -3.70
CA TRP A 135 -10.36 0.33 -2.65
C TRP A 135 -11.55 1.28 -2.49
N ASN A 136 -11.64 1.94 -1.34
CA ASN A 136 -12.65 2.96 -1.09
C ASN A 136 -12.08 3.98 -0.11
N GLU A 137 -10.97 4.61 -0.51
CA GLU A 137 -10.22 5.56 0.31
C GLU A 137 -9.93 6.82 -0.50
N SER A 138 -9.90 7.97 0.17
CA SER A 138 -9.55 9.24 -0.46
C SER A 138 -8.03 9.43 -0.47
N THR A 139 -7.52 10.05 -1.53
CA THR A 139 -6.13 10.47 -1.68
C THR A 139 -6.08 11.89 -2.23
N THR A 140 -4.88 12.40 -2.47
CA THR A 140 -4.64 13.72 -3.07
C THR A 140 -4.07 13.56 -4.47
N VAL A 141 -4.67 14.27 -5.43
CA VAL A 141 -4.15 14.37 -6.81
C VAL A 141 -2.76 14.98 -6.77
N ARG A 142 -1.81 14.28 -7.40
CA ARG A 142 -0.41 14.72 -7.58
C ARG A 142 -0.01 14.55 -9.03
N VAL A 143 0.72 15.51 -9.58
CA VAL A 143 1.19 15.47 -10.95
C VAL A 143 2.69 15.20 -10.98
N ARG A 144 3.18 14.66 -12.10
CA ARG A 144 4.61 14.48 -12.32
C ARG A 144 5.29 15.86 -12.39
N LYS A 145 6.35 16.03 -11.61
CA LYS A 145 7.21 17.22 -11.63
C LYS A 145 8.31 17.11 -12.68
#